data_AF-A0A1I0VUR1-F1
#
_entry.id   AF-A0A1I0VUR1-F1
#
_cell.length_a   1.000
_cell.length_b   1.000
_cell.length_c   1.000
_cell.angle_alpha   90.00
_cell.angle_beta   90.00
_cell.angle_gamma   90.00
#
_symmetry.space_group_name_H-M   'P 1'
#
loop_
_entity.id
_entity.type
_entity.pdbx_description
1 polymer ?
#
loop_
_entity_poly.entity_id
_entity_poly.type
_entity_poly.pdbx_seq_one_letter_code
_entity_poly.pdbx_strand_id
1 'polypeptide(L)'
;MTTDSESKGQITVGRDARITNVGHVIRRYKLDELPQLLNVLSGDMSLVGPRPEVPRFIACYPVDIRNIVLSVPPGITDWASIEYKDESTILGRATDAEQAYMTEILPVKMKYYVRYVQERSFGMDLKIIFRTLWVIIK
;
A
#
# COMPACT_ATOMS: atom_id res chain seq x y z
N MET A 1 19.88 -6.32 3.28
CA MET A 1 18.93 -7.45 3.19
C MET A 1 19.75 -8.67 2.81
N THR A 2 19.60 -9.81 3.49
CA THR A 2 20.27 -11.07 3.09
C THR A 2 19.58 -11.64 1.84
N THR A 3 20.37 -12.26 0.96
CA THR A 3 20.09 -12.62 -0.43
C THR A 3 19.02 -13.70 -0.65
N ASP A 4 18.41 -14.28 0.40
CA ASP A 4 17.47 -15.41 0.30
C ASP A 4 16.01 -15.06 0.63
N SER A 5 15.53 -13.89 0.19
CA SER A 5 14.22 -13.36 0.63
C SER A 5 13.03 -13.65 -0.29
N GLU A 6 13.26 -14.22 -1.48
CA GLU A 6 12.20 -14.48 -2.48
C GLU A 6 11.23 -15.62 -2.06
N SER A 7 11.63 -16.50 -1.13
CA SER A 7 10.88 -17.73 -0.81
C SER A 7 9.88 -17.62 0.36
N LYS A 8 9.89 -16.55 1.15
CA LYS A 8 9.06 -16.44 2.37
C LYS A 8 8.18 -15.20 2.34
N GLY A 9 6.96 -15.38 1.82
CA GLY A 9 5.78 -14.55 2.06
C GLY A 9 5.95 -13.04 1.84
N GLN A 10 5.34 -12.52 0.77
CA GLN A 10 5.28 -11.07 0.51
C GLN A 10 4.38 -10.31 1.50
N ILE A 11 3.71 -11.02 2.42
CA ILE A 11 2.89 -10.47 3.49
C ILE A 11 3.73 -10.47 4.77
N THR A 12 4.03 -9.28 5.29
CA THR A 12 4.77 -9.15 6.56
C THR A 12 3.83 -9.46 7.72
N VAL A 13 3.97 -10.64 8.32
CA VAL A 13 3.23 -11.03 9.54
C VAL A 13 4.18 -11.02 10.73
N GLY A 14 3.97 -10.10 11.68
CA GLY A 14 4.64 -10.10 12.98
C GLY A 14 6.09 -9.56 13.02
N ARG A 15 6.82 -9.92 14.10
CA ARG A 15 8.26 -9.64 14.26
C ARG A 15 9.06 -10.54 13.34
N ASP A 16 9.37 -10.01 12.17
CA ASP A 16 10.16 -10.71 11.17
C ASP A 16 11.59 -10.94 11.66
N ALA A 17 11.95 -12.21 11.90
CA ALA A 17 13.29 -12.63 12.36
C ALA A 17 14.42 -12.33 11.34
N ARG A 18 14.08 -11.80 10.15
CA ARG A 18 15.00 -11.41 9.08
C ARG A 18 15.58 -9.99 9.24
N ILE A 19 15.22 -9.27 10.31
CA ILE A 19 15.57 -7.86 10.51
C ILE A 19 16.78 -7.76 11.43
N THR A 20 17.91 -7.32 10.88
CA THR A 20 19.13 -7.03 11.66
C THR A 20 18.92 -5.80 12.57
N ASN A 21 19.78 -5.62 13.56
CA ASN A 21 19.73 -4.43 14.45
C ASN A 21 19.77 -3.10 13.68
N VAL A 22 20.45 -3.06 12.52
CA VAL A 22 20.45 -1.91 11.60
C VAL A 22 19.09 -1.76 10.89
N GLY A 23 18.49 -2.86 10.44
CA GLY A 23 17.13 -2.86 9.90
C GLY A 23 16.08 -2.39 10.91
N HIS A 24 16.30 -2.64 12.19
CA HIS A 24 15.47 -2.12 13.28
C HIS A 24 15.56 -0.60 13.41
N VAL A 25 16.74 -0.01 13.23
CA VAL A 25 16.94 1.46 13.25
C VAL A 25 16.32 2.11 12.02
N ILE A 26 16.53 1.53 10.83
CA ILE A 26 15.94 2.02 9.57
C ILE A 26 14.41 2.02 9.64
N ARG A 27 13.80 0.92 10.12
CA ARG A 27 12.34 0.85 10.36
C ARG A 27 11.88 1.79 11.47
N ARG A 28 12.66 1.95 12.54
CA ARG A 28 12.33 2.86 13.65
C ARG A 28 12.28 4.32 13.20
N TYR A 29 13.11 4.71 12.24
CA TYR A 29 13.13 6.06 11.68
C TYR A 29 12.34 6.19 10.36
N LYS A 30 11.62 5.14 9.92
CA LYS A 30 10.91 5.07 8.64
C LYS A 30 11.73 5.54 7.43
N LEU A 31 13.06 5.33 7.47
CA LEU A 31 13.97 5.74 6.39
C LEU A 31 13.76 4.91 5.11
N ASP A 32 12.98 3.83 5.20
CA ASP A 32 12.52 3.01 4.09
C ASP A 32 11.49 3.71 3.19
N GLU A 33 10.85 4.79 3.65
CA GLU A 33 9.90 5.58 2.84
C GLU A 33 10.58 6.77 2.11
N LEU A 34 11.83 7.12 2.45
CA LEU A 34 12.58 8.19 1.77
C LEU A 34 12.77 7.94 0.26
N PRO A 35 13.10 6.72 -0.21
CA PRO A 35 13.17 6.43 -1.64
C PRO A 35 11.83 6.67 -2.36
N GLN A 36 10.69 6.41 -1.70
CA GLN A 36 9.38 6.67 -2.29
C GLN A 36 9.14 8.17 -2.46
N LEU A 37 9.58 8.99 -1.51
CA LEU A 37 9.50 10.44 -1.63
C LEU A 37 10.39 10.96 -2.78
N LEU A 38 11.56 10.38 -3.00
CA LEU A 38 12.40 10.70 -4.16
C LEU A 38 11.69 10.34 -5.47
N ASN A 39 11.01 9.19 -5.55
CA ASN A 39 10.23 8.81 -6.73
C ASN A 39 9.09 9.80 -7.02
N VAL A 40 8.49 10.40 -5.98
CA VAL A 40 7.50 11.48 -6.14
C VAL A 40 8.13 12.73 -6.76
N LEU A 41 9.34 13.09 -6.32
CA LEU A 41 10.08 14.23 -6.89
C LEU A 41 10.55 13.96 -8.33
N SER A 42 10.89 12.72 -8.65
CA SER A 42 11.26 12.29 -10.00
C SER A 42 10.08 12.12 -10.96
N GLY A 43 8.84 12.11 -10.44
CA GLY A 43 7.61 12.01 -11.22
C GLY A 43 7.14 10.57 -11.51
N ASP A 44 7.85 9.55 -11.01
CA ASP A 44 7.47 8.14 -11.15
C ASP A 44 6.31 7.74 -10.22
N MET A 45 6.13 8.50 -9.14
CA MET A 45 5.06 8.31 -8.16
C MET A 45 4.33 9.63 -7.87
N SER A 46 3.15 9.52 -7.29
CA SER A 46 2.41 10.64 -6.71
C SER A 46 2.40 10.55 -5.18
N LEU A 47 2.23 11.68 -4.50
CA LEU A 47 2.01 11.68 -3.05
C LEU A 47 0.67 11.00 -2.71
N VAL A 48 -0.36 11.28 -3.52
CA VAL A 48 -1.70 10.70 -3.37
C VAL A 48 -2.06 9.93 -4.63
N GLY A 49 -2.56 8.72 -4.47
CA GLY A 49 -2.94 7.85 -5.58
C GLY A 49 -3.07 6.39 -5.18
N PRO A 50 -3.60 5.53 -6.06
CA PRO A 50 -3.71 4.11 -5.81
C PRO A 50 -2.36 3.53 -5.41
N ARG A 51 -2.30 2.87 -4.25
CA ARG A 51 -1.06 2.24 -3.79
C ARG A 51 -0.61 1.16 -4.79
N PRO A 52 0.70 1.02 -5.07
CA PRO A 52 1.19 -0.05 -5.93
C PRO A 52 0.89 -1.40 -5.28
N GLU A 53 0.18 -2.25 -6.03
CA GLU A 53 -0.20 -3.61 -5.62
C GLU A 53 0.75 -4.64 -6.24
N VAL A 54 0.79 -5.83 -5.62
CA VAL A 54 1.63 -6.93 -6.14
C VAL A 54 1.13 -7.32 -7.54
N PRO A 55 2.03 -7.51 -8.54
CA PRO A 55 1.63 -7.85 -9.91
C PRO A 55 0.64 -9.02 -10.03
N ARG A 56 0.78 -10.03 -9.16
CA ARG A 56 -0.14 -11.17 -9.08
C ARG A 56 -1.58 -10.75 -8.73
N PHE A 57 -1.78 -9.81 -7.81
CA PHE A 57 -3.11 -9.33 -7.45
C PHE A 57 -3.67 -8.41 -8.55
N ILE A 58 -2.83 -7.57 -9.16
CA ILE A 58 -3.22 -6.77 -10.32
C ILE A 58 -3.70 -7.69 -11.45
N ALA A 59 -3.05 -8.84 -11.66
CA ALA A 59 -3.44 -9.83 -12.66
C ALA A 59 -4.84 -10.44 -12.42
N CYS A 60 -5.37 -10.36 -11.20
CA CYS A 60 -6.73 -10.78 -10.86
C CYS A 60 -7.79 -9.69 -11.07
N TYR A 61 -7.39 -8.45 -11.39
CA TYR A 61 -8.35 -7.36 -11.56
C TYR A 61 -9.15 -7.55 -12.85
N PRO A 62 -10.45 -7.21 -12.85
CA PRO A 62 -11.20 -6.99 -14.08
C PRO A 62 -10.48 -5.98 -14.98
N VAL A 63 -10.49 -6.22 -16.29
CA VAL A 63 -9.72 -5.42 -17.27
C VAL A 63 -10.04 -3.93 -17.15
N ASP A 64 -11.30 -3.57 -17.02
CA ASP A 64 -11.74 -2.16 -16.93
C ASP A 64 -11.19 -1.49 -15.66
N ILE A 65 -11.25 -2.18 -14.53
CA ILE A 65 -10.70 -1.68 -13.26
C ILE A 65 -9.18 -1.54 -13.36
N ARG A 66 -8.50 -2.56 -13.91
CA ARG A 66 -7.05 -2.54 -14.10
C ARG A 66 -6.62 -1.34 -14.92
N ASN A 67 -7.29 -1.08 -16.05
CA ASN A 67 -6.95 0.03 -16.93
C ASN A 67 -7.16 1.38 -16.24
N ILE A 68 -8.23 1.53 -15.45
CA ILE A 68 -8.47 2.76 -14.67
C ILE A 68 -7.36 2.95 -13.63
N VAL A 69 -7.05 1.93 -12.83
CA VAL A 69 -6.06 2.02 -11.74
C VAL A 69 -4.66 2.29 -12.29
N LEU A 70 -4.28 1.64 -13.40
CA LEU A 70 -2.96 1.81 -14.03
C LEU A 70 -2.86 3.07 -14.92
N SER A 71 -3.94 3.83 -15.09
CA SER A 71 -3.94 5.08 -15.89
C SER A 71 -3.27 6.26 -15.17
N VAL A 72 -3.00 6.13 -13.87
CA VAL A 72 -2.37 7.16 -13.04
C VAL A 72 -1.10 6.64 -12.38
N PRO A 73 -0.12 7.50 -12.06
CA PRO A 73 1.03 7.11 -11.27
C PRO A 73 0.60 6.56 -9.90
N PRO A 74 1.31 5.54 -9.38
CA PRO A 74 1.04 5.00 -8.06
C PRO A 74 1.27 6.04 -6.96
N GLY A 75 0.47 5.96 -5.89
CA GLY A 75 0.53 6.88 -4.76
C GLY A 75 1.23 6.32 -3.53
N ILE A 76 1.79 7.21 -2.70
CA ILE A 76 2.24 6.87 -1.34
C ILE A 76 1.04 6.59 -0.42
N THR A 77 -0.02 7.39 -0.54
CA THR A 77 -1.24 7.26 0.28
C THR A 77 -2.53 7.38 -0.51
N ASP A 78 -3.57 6.71 -0.03
CA ASP A 78 -4.95 6.78 -0.53
C ASP A 78 -5.96 6.42 0.59
N TRP A 79 -7.25 6.45 0.25
CA TRP A 79 -8.32 6.03 1.15
C TRP A 79 -8.18 4.59 1.63
N ALA A 80 -7.73 3.68 0.76
CA ALA A 80 -7.57 2.28 1.09
C ALA A 80 -6.45 2.07 2.13
N SER A 81 -5.34 2.81 2.01
CA SER A 81 -4.20 2.76 2.93
C SER A 81 -4.56 3.30 4.32
N ILE A 82 -5.49 4.26 4.39
CA ILE A 82 -6.01 4.79 5.66
C ILE A 82 -6.96 3.77 6.31
N GLU A 83 -7.90 3.23 5.53
CA GLU A 83 -8.91 2.28 6.01
C GLU A 83 -8.27 0.96 6.47
N TYR A 84 -7.32 0.45 5.68
CA TYR A 84 -6.64 -0.81 5.93
C TYR A 84 -5.24 -0.62 6.52
N LYS A 85 -5.05 0.41 7.37
CA LYS A 85 -3.74 0.63 8.03
C LYS A 85 -3.29 -0.58 8.88
N ASP A 86 -4.25 -1.31 9.45
CA ASP A 86 -4.05 -2.48 10.29
C ASP A 86 -4.28 -3.80 9.53
N GLU A 87 -4.18 -3.79 8.20
CA GLU A 87 -4.39 -4.94 7.31
C GLU A 87 -3.65 -6.20 7.79
N SER A 88 -2.38 -6.06 8.18
CA SER A 88 -1.55 -7.16 8.68
C SER A 88 -2.12 -7.81 9.94
N THR A 89 -2.82 -7.06 10.79
CA THR A 89 -3.50 -7.59 11.99
C THR A 89 -4.79 -8.32 11.63
N ILE A 90 -5.52 -7.81 10.63
CA ILE A 90 -6.75 -8.43 10.12
C ILE A 90 -6.38 -9.78 9.47
N LEU A 91 -5.39 -9.78 8.58
CA LEU A 91 -4.90 -10.96 7.89
C LEU A 91 -4.23 -11.97 8.82
N GLY A 92 -3.54 -11.50 9.87
CA GLY A 92 -2.90 -12.37 10.86
C GLY A 92 -3.86 -13.22 11.69
N ARG A 93 -5.17 -12.94 11.65
CA ARG A 93 -6.22 -13.74 12.32
C ARG A 93 -6.89 -14.75 11.39
N ALA A 94 -6.66 -14.68 10.09
CA ALA A 94 -7.26 -15.57 9.11
C ALA A 94 -6.49 -16.89 9.01
N THR A 95 -7.22 -17.98 8.77
CA THR A 95 -6.62 -19.31 8.51
C THR A 95 -5.83 -19.32 7.19
N ASP A 96 -6.31 -18.59 6.19
CA ASP A 96 -5.63 -18.31 4.93
C ASP A 96 -5.64 -16.80 4.67
N ALA A 97 -4.50 -16.15 4.89
CA ALA A 97 -4.34 -14.72 4.72
C ALA A 97 -4.45 -14.28 3.25
N GLU A 98 -4.01 -15.12 2.30
CA GLU A 98 -4.08 -14.76 0.88
C GLU A 98 -5.52 -14.80 0.39
N GLN A 99 -6.26 -15.86 0.76
CA GLN A 99 -7.68 -15.97 0.41
C GLN A 99 -8.47 -14.81 1.02
N ALA A 100 -8.31 -14.54 2.32
CA ALA A 100 -8.99 -13.44 2.99
C ALA A 100 -8.68 -12.08 2.33
N TYR A 101 -7.43 -11.85 1.93
CA TYR A 101 -7.06 -10.66 1.19
C TYR A 101 -7.83 -10.52 -0.12
N MET A 102 -7.87 -11.58 -0.93
CA MET A 102 -8.52 -11.56 -2.24
C MET A 102 -10.03 -11.43 -2.16
N THR A 103 -10.68 -12.01 -1.14
CA THR A 103 -12.14 -12.02 -1.03
C THR A 103 -12.69 -10.83 -0.25
N GLU A 104 -11.98 -10.33 0.75
CA GLU A 104 -12.51 -9.32 1.68
C GLU A 104 -11.90 -7.93 1.43
N ILE A 105 -10.59 -7.85 1.23
CA ILE A 105 -9.87 -6.56 1.21
C ILE A 105 -9.74 -6.03 -0.21
N LEU A 106 -9.27 -6.86 -1.15
CA LEU A 106 -8.97 -6.47 -2.52
C LEU A 106 -10.17 -5.84 -3.25
N PRO A 107 -11.41 -6.36 -3.13
CA PRO A 107 -12.57 -5.74 -3.77
C PRO A 107 -12.88 -4.34 -3.25
N VAL A 108 -12.65 -4.10 -1.96
CA VAL A 108 -12.88 -2.78 -1.35
C VAL A 108 -11.75 -1.81 -1.74
N LYS A 109 -10.50 -2.27 -1.74
CA LYS A 109 -9.36 -1.49 -2.24
C LYS A 109 -9.59 -1.03 -3.68
N MET A 110 -9.98 -1.94 -4.57
CA MET A 110 -10.29 -1.62 -5.98
C MET A 110 -11.34 -0.53 -6.11
N LYS A 111 -12.41 -0.56 -5.29
CA LYS A 111 -13.44 0.50 -5.30
C LYS A 111 -12.86 1.85 -4.90
N TYR A 112 -11.99 1.90 -3.89
CA TYR A 112 -11.32 3.14 -3.50
C TYR A 112 -10.39 3.66 -4.59
N TYR A 113 -9.65 2.78 -5.28
CA TYR A 113 -8.75 3.17 -6.35
C TYR A 113 -9.51 3.76 -7.54
N VAL A 114 -10.55 3.07 -8.02
CA VAL A 114 -11.38 3.56 -9.12
C VAL A 114 -12.03 4.89 -8.76
N ARG A 115 -12.59 5.00 -7.55
CA ARG A 115 -13.20 6.23 -7.06
C ARG A 115 -12.19 7.38 -7.03
N TYR A 116 -10.98 7.13 -6.53
CA TYR A 116 -9.93 8.16 -6.50
C TYR A 116 -9.61 8.66 -7.91
N VAL A 117 -9.42 7.77 -8.88
CA VAL A 117 -9.10 8.16 -10.26
C VAL A 117 -10.24 8.95 -10.89
N GLN A 118 -11.49 8.58 -10.65
CA GLN A 118 -12.67 9.25 -11.21
C GLN A 118 -12.98 10.62 -10.57
N GLU A 119 -12.76 10.74 -9.26
CA GLU A 119 -13.09 11.95 -8.47
C GLU A 119 -11.85 12.81 -8.14
N ARG A 120 -10.71 12.55 -8.81
CA ARG A 120 -9.43 13.16 -8.47
C ARG A 120 -9.52 14.69 -8.55
N SER A 121 -9.19 15.34 -7.44
CA SER A 121 -9.13 16.78 -7.34
C SER A 121 -8.10 17.19 -6.29
N PHE A 122 -7.53 18.38 -6.43
CA PHE A 122 -6.57 18.92 -5.47
C PHE A 122 -7.13 18.95 -4.03
N GLY A 123 -8.41 19.29 -3.87
CA GLY A 123 -9.08 19.28 -2.56
C GLY A 123 -9.20 17.87 -1.98
N MET A 124 -9.45 16.84 -2.81
CA MET A 124 -9.45 15.44 -2.38
C MET A 124 -8.05 15.01 -1.93
N ASP A 125 -7.01 15.38 -2.68
CA ASP A 125 -5.62 15.04 -2.34
C ASP A 125 -5.23 15.63 -0.99
N LEU A 126 -5.50 16.93 -0.76
CA LEU A 126 -5.28 17.58 0.52
C LEU A 126 -6.01 16.85 1.66
N LYS A 127 -7.28 16.48 1.44
CA LYS A 127 -8.08 15.76 2.43
C LYS A 127 -7.48 14.40 2.80
N ILE A 128 -7.00 13.65 1.80
CA ILE A 128 -6.33 12.36 2.03
C ILE A 128 -5.05 12.59 2.83
N ILE A 129 -4.20 13.53 2.43
CA ILE A 129 -2.94 13.85 3.15
C ILE A 129 -3.22 14.19 4.61
N PHE A 130 -4.17 15.08 4.89
CA PHE A 130 -4.53 15.44 6.27
C PHE A 130 -5.04 14.24 7.07
N ARG A 131 -5.85 13.38 6.46
CA ARG A 131 -6.36 12.16 7.10
C ARG A 131 -5.23 11.17 7.39
N THR A 132 -4.31 10.97 6.46
CA THR A 132 -3.13 10.12 6.65
C THR A 132 -2.27 10.64 7.80
N LEU A 133 -1.97 11.93 7.85
CA LEU A 133 -1.21 12.53 8.95
C LEU A 133 -1.91 12.35 10.30
N TRP A 134 -3.23 12.57 10.35
CA TRP A 134 -4.00 12.38 11.58
C TRP A 134 -4.00 10.93 12.07
N VAL A 135 -4.10 9.97 11.15
CA VAL A 135 -4.05 8.53 11.46
C VAL A 135 -2.66 8.07 11.92
N ILE A 136 -1.59 8.71 11.47
CA ILE A 136 -0.21 8.39 11.88
C ILE A 136 0.10 8.97 13.26
N ILE A 137 -0.40 10.16 13.57
CA ILE A 137 -0.15 10.86 14.85
C ILE A 137 -0.96 10.24 16.01
N LYS A 138 -2.11 9.62 15.71
CA LYS A 138 -3.02 9.03 16.69
C LYS A 138 -2.85 7.52 16.82
#